data_AF-A0A523JTZ6-F1
#
_entry.id   AF-A0A523JTZ6-F1
#
_cell.length_a   1.000
_cell.length_b   1.000
_cell.length_c   1.000
_cell.angle_alpha   90.00
_cell.angle_beta   90.00
_cell.angle_gamma   90.00
#
_symmetry.space_group_name_H-M   'P 1'
#
loop_
_entity.id
_entity.type
_entity.pdbx_description
1 polymer ?
#
loop_
_entity_poly.entity_id
_entity_poly.type
_entity_poly.pdbx_seq_one_letter_code
_entity_poly.pdbx_strand_id
1 'polypeptide(L)'
;MHDRIEEIRKLGAELVAVGTGRPEQVADFVENQRVNFLVLSDEKAEAANAASIETASIFRLFHPHSFAPTLHAWKAGHRIGSSGRRVTQLGASFVVGPGAKVHYEHYDEHPADHAPLAEIFAALERVRLES
;
A
#
# COMPACT_ATOMS: atom_id res chain seq x y z
N MET A 1 -8.72 -0.89 -2.30
CA MET A 1 -8.61 -2.37 -2.38
C MET A 1 -9.33 -3.09 -1.23
N HIS A 2 -9.16 -2.66 0.04
CA HIS A 2 -9.76 -3.30 1.22
C HIS A 2 -11.25 -3.64 1.06
N ASP A 3 -12.08 -2.68 0.64
CA ASP A 3 -13.54 -2.88 0.49
C ASP A 3 -13.94 -3.87 -0.62
N ARG A 4 -12.99 -4.33 -1.43
CA ARG A 4 -13.21 -5.17 -2.62
C ARG A 4 -12.53 -6.54 -2.52
N ILE A 5 -12.07 -6.94 -1.34
CA ILE A 5 -11.35 -8.20 -1.13
C ILE A 5 -12.16 -9.43 -1.54
N GLU A 6 -13.46 -9.45 -1.23
CA GLU A 6 -14.31 -10.58 -1.60
C GLU A 6 -14.44 -10.73 -3.12
N GLU A 7 -14.33 -9.64 -3.87
CA GLU A 7 -14.33 -9.69 -5.34
C GLU A 7 -12.99 -10.14 -5.90
N ILE A 8 -11.87 -9.71 -5.28
CA ILE A 8 -10.53 -10.20 -5.59
C ILE A 8 -10.46 -11.72 -5.37
N ARG A 9 -11.01 -12.21 -4.25
CA ARG A 9 -11.10 -13.65 -3.92
C ARG A 9 -11.94 -14.44 -4.90
N LYS A 10 -13.06 -13.88 -5.37
CA LYS A 10 -13.88 -14.51 -6.42
C LYS A 10 -13.14 -14.68 -7.76
N LEU A 11 -12.09 -13.88 -7.99
CA LEU A 11 -11.21 -14.02 -9.16
C LEU A 11 -10.06 -15.02 -8.92
N GLY A 12 -10.00 -15.67 -7.76
CA GLY A 12 -8.95 -16.64 -7.42
C GLY A 12 -7.64 -16.00 -6.94
N ALA A 13 -7.67 -14.72 -6.54
CA ALA A 13 -6.52 -14.00 -6.02
C ALA A 13 -6.69 -13.65 -4.53
N GLU A 14 -5.58 -13.34 -3.86
CA GLU A 14 -5.57 -12.87 -2.46
C GLU A 14 -4.90 -11.50 -2.38
N LEU A 15 -5.42 -10.61 -1.52
CA LEU A 15 -4.78 -9.32 -1.25
C LEU A 15 -3.69 -9.51 -0.18
N VAL A 16 -2.49 -8.99 -0.45
CA VAL A 16 -1.40 -8.92 0.54
C VAL A 16 -0.91 -7.49 0.59
N ALA A 17 -0.86 -6.90 1.79
CA ALA A 17 -0.21 -5.61 2.00
C ALA A 17 1.18 -5.82 2.60
N VAL A 18 2.14 -5.02 2.17
CA VAL A 18 3.50 -5.02 2.70
C VAL A 18 3.80 -3.62 3.20
N GLY A 19 4.07 -3.47 4.50
CA GLY A 19 4.36 -2.18 5.12
C GLY A 19 5.74 -2.18 5.79
N THR A 20 6.39 -1.02 5.86
CA THR A 20 7.72 -0.89 6.49
C THR A 20 7.68 -0.71 8.01
N GLY A 21 6.53 -0.97 8.64
CA GLY A 21 6.41 -0.96 10.10
C GLY A 21 7.16 -2.15 10.70
N ARG A 22 7.57 -2.04 11.97
CA ARG A 22 8.09 -3.19 12.72
C ARG A 22 6.96 -4.22 12.94
N PRO A 23 7.28 -5.51 13.17
CA PRO A 23 6.25 -6.54 13.35
C PRO A 23 5.18 -6.19 14.39
N GLU A 24 5.55 -5.58 15.52
CA GLU A 24 4.58 -5.15 16.54
C GLU A 24 3.66 -4.02 16.05
N GLN A 25 4.16 -3.10 15.21
CA GLN A 25 3.35 -2.03 14.63
C GLN A 25 2.38 -2.57 13.58
N VAL A 26 2.80 -3.59 12.83
CA VAL A 26 1.93 -4.30 11.89
C VAL A 26 0.85 -5.09 12.63
N ALA A 27 1.21 -5.77 13.72
CA ALA A 27 0.25 -6.47 14.56
C ALA A 27 -0.80 -5.51 15.15
N ASP A 28 -0.36 -4.38 15.70
CA ASP A 28 -1.25 -3.32 16.19
C ASP A 28 -2.16 -2.80 15.08
N PHE A 29 -1.64 -2.59 13.86
CA PHE A 29 -2.43 -2.17 12.71
C PHE A 29 -3.51 -3.19 12.36
N VAL A 30 -3.15 -4.49 12.31
CA VAL A 30 -4.08 -5.56 11.97
C VAL A 30 -5.21 -5.65 12.99
N GLU A 31 -4.88 -5.59 14.28
CA GLU A 31 -5.85 -5.65 15.37
C GLU A 31 -6.80 -4.45 15.36
N ASN A 32 -6.25 -3.24 15.21
CA ASN A 32 -7.04 -2.00 15.27
C ASN A 32 -7.87 -1.76 14.01
N GLN A 33 -7.35 -2.06 12.82
CA GLN A 33 -8.07 -1.86 11.56
C GLN A 33 -8.93 -3.05 11.17
N ARG A 34 -8.83 -4.17 11.90
CA ARG A 34 -9.60 -5.41 11.66
C ARG A 34 -9.57 -5.86 10.21
N VAL A 35 -8.38 -5.79 9.61
CA VAL A 35 -8.17 -6.20 8.22
C VAL A 35 -8.33 -7.72 8.10
N ASN A 36 -8.94 -8.16 7.01
CA ASN A 36 -9.22 -9.57 6.72
C ASN A 36 -8.31 -10.15 5.62
N PHE A 37 -7.12 -9.56 5.44
CA PHE A 37 -6.12 -9.93 4.45
C PHE A 37 -4.72 -9.94 5.10
N LEU A 38 -3.77 -10.61 4.45
CA LEU A 38 -2.41 -10.76 4.98
C LEU A 38 -1.66 -9.43 4.95
N VAL A 39 -1.03 -9.06 6.07
CA VAL A 39 -0.14 -7.90 6.16
C VAL A 39 1.26 -8.36 6.57
N LEU A 40 2.26 -8.02 5.77
CA LEU A 40 3.66 -8.35 5.98
C LEU A 40 4.47 -7.13 6.44
N SER A 41 5.43 -7.38 7.32
CA SER A 41 6.37 -6.38 7.83
C SER A 41 7.67 -6.42 7.01
N ASP A 42 7.94 -5.35 6.25
CA ASP A 42 9.19 -5.11 5.53
C ASP A 42 10.04 -4.04 6.25
N GLU A 43 10.39 -4.31 7.51
CA GLU A 43 11.11 -3.38 8.39
C GLU A 43 12.43 -2.88 7.77
N LYS A 44 13.10 -3.75 7.02
CA LYS A 44 14.39 -3.47 6.36
C LYS A 44 14.24 -2.87 4.96
N ALA A 45 13.01 -2.69 4.47
CA ALA A 45 12.69 -2.24 3.12
C ALA A 45 13.27 -3.14 2.01
N GLU A 46 13.49 -4.42 2.28
CA GLU A 46 14.04 -5.39 1.32
C GLU A 46 13.06 -5.61 0.17
N ALA A 47 11.77 -5.77 0.47
CA ALA A 47 10.74 -5.93 -0.56
C ALA A 47 10.52 -4.65 -1.35
N ALA A 48 10.49 -3.49 -0.67
CA ALA A 48 10.36 -2.19 -1.34
C ALA A 48 11.53 -1.90 -2.29
N ASN A 49 12.76 -2.19 -1.87
CA ASN A 49 13.94 -2.04 -2.72
C ASN A 49 13.93 -3.04 -3.89
N ALA A 50 13.55 -4.29 -3.65
CA ALA A 50 13.44 -5.30 -4.70
C ALA A 50 12.43 -4.92 -5.78
N ALA A 51 11.33 -4.27 -5.37
CA ALA A 51 10.32 -3.74 -6.26
C ALA A 51 10.67 -2.36 -6.84
N SER A 52 11.89 -1.84 -6.65
CA SER A 52 12.35 -0.53 -7.15
C SER A 52 11.43 0.64 -6.76
N ILE A 53 10.73 0.55 -5.62
CA ILE A 53 9.83 1.60 -5.16
C ILE A 53 10.66 2.84 -4.81
N GLU A 54 10.45 3.93 -5.54
CA GLU A 54 11.17 5.17 -5.32
C GLU A 54 10.88 5.74 -3.93
N THR A 55 11.92 6.25 -3.26
CA THR A 55 11.72 7.11 -2.09
C THR A 55 11.48 8.53 -2.59
N ALA A 56 10.32 9.11 -2.29
CA ALA A 56 10.08 10.50 -2.63
C ALA A 56 11.07 11.39 -1.86
N SER A 57 11.57 12.42 -2.52
CA SER A 57 12.22 13.53 -1.82
C SER A 57 11.21 14.18 -0.88
N ILE A 58 11.64 14.58 0.32
CA ILE A 58 10.81 15.28 1.32
C ILE A 58 10.03 16.45 0.70
N PHE A 59 10.60 17.11 -0.31
CA PHE A 59 9.98 18.22 -1.05
C PHE A 59 8.77 17.84 -1.91
N ARG A 60 8.62 16.57 -2.34
CA ARG A 60 7.43 16.10 -3.08
C ARG A 60 6.24 15.79 -2.16
N LEU A 61 6.47 15.59 -0.86
CA LEU A 61 5.40 15.40 0.15
C LEU A 61 4.75 16.71 0.58
N PHE A 62 5.46 17.83 0.44
CA PHE A 62 4.93 19.16 0.71
C PHE A 62 4.13 19.68 -0.49
N HIS A 63 2.92 19.16 -0.68
CA HIS A 63 1.96 19.80 -1.58
C HIS A 63 1.30 20.99 -0.84
N PRO A 64 1.28 22.22 -1.40
CA PRO A 64 0.79 23.42 -0.71
C PRO A 64 -0.68 23.36 -0.26
N HIS A 65 -1.46 22.41 -0.78
CA HIS A 65 -2.86 22.17 -0.36
C HIS A 65 -3.02 21.27 0.89
N SER A 66 -1.94 20.63 1.39
CA SER A 66 -2.01 19.70 2.54
C SER A 66 -1.77 20.35 3.91
N PHE A 67 -1.46 21.67 3.96
CA PHE A 67 -1.14 22.35 5.21
C PHE A 67 -2.36 22.67 6.09
N ALA A 68 -3.49 23.03 5.50
CA ALA A 68 -4.67 23.46 6.27
C ALA A 68 -5.34 22.34 7.09
N PRO A 69 -5.49 21.09 6.59
CA PRO A 69 -6.10 20.00 7.36
C PRO A 69 -5.18 19.47 8.46
N THR A 70 -3.87 19.47 8.22
CA THR A 70 -2.85 18.90 9.12
C THR A 70 -2.76 19.68 10.45
N LEU A 71 -2.89 21.02 10.40
CA LEU A 71 -2.94 21.87 11.60
C LEU A 71 -4.21 21.65 12.45
N HIS A 72 -5.32 21.28 11.81
CA HIS A 72 -6.58 21.03 12.49
C HIS A 72 -6.56 19.67 13.22
N ALA A 73 -6.01 18.63 12.57
CA ALA A 73 -5.84 17.31 13.17
C ALA A 73 -4.90 17.31 14.40
N TRP A 74 -3.86 18.16 14.37
CA TRP A 74 -2.92 18.31 15.48
C TRP A 74 -3.55 18.98 16.72
N LYS A 75 -4.41 19.99 16.51
CA LYS A 75 -5.19 20.61 17.61
C LYS A 75 -6.25 19.67 18.21
N ALA A 76 -6.72 18.69 17.44
CA ALA A 76 -7.73 17.73 17.87
C ALA A 76 -7.17 16.53 18.66
N GLY A 77 -5.89 16.55 19.07
CA GLY A 77 -5.31 15.51 19.94
C GLY A 77 -5.10 14.15 19.27
N HIS A 78 -5.25 14.07 17.94
CA HIS A 78 -4.94 12.85 17.19
C HIS A 78 -3.42 12.69 17.14
N ARG A 79 -2.88 11.90 18.07
CA ARG A 79 -1.49 11.45 18.00
C ARG A 79 -1.40 10.52 16.80
N ILE A 80 -0.90 11.05 15.68
CA ILE A 80 -0.32 10.21 14.62
C ILE A 80 0.72 9.37 15.36
N GLY A 81 0.43 8.07 15.54
CA GLY A 81 1.36 7.13 16.15
C GLY A 81 2.71 7.25 15.47
N SER A 82 3.79 7.11 16.25
CA SER A 82 5.20 7.20 15.81
C SER A 82 5.35 6.96 14.31
N SER A 83 5.50 8.03 13.54
CA SER A 83 5.74 7.94 12.10
C SER A 83 6.91 6.98 11.88
N GLY A 84 6.66 5.87 11.17
CA GLY A 84 7.70 4.91 10.83
C GLY A 84 8.88 5.60 10.16
N ARG A 85 10.05 4.97 10.20
CA ARG A 85 11.36 5.55 9.80
C ARG A 85 11.42 6.11 8.36
N ARG A 86 10.41 5.85 7.52
CA ARG A 86 10.37 6.14 6.08
C ARG A 86 9.07 6.84 5.68
N VAL A 87 8.85 8.02 6.24
CA VAL A 87 7.68 8.89 5.97
C VAL A 87 7.58 9.34 4.50
N THR A 88 8.62 9.07 3.70
CA THR A 88 8.71 9.49 2.30
C THR A 88 8.61 8.36 1.28
N GLN A 89 8.43 7.12 1.74
CA GLN A 89 8.28 6.00 0.82
C GLN A 89 6.91 6.06 0.16
N LEU A 90 6.89 6.08 -1.18
CA LEU A 90 5.66 6.00 -1.97
C LEU A 90 5.15 4.56 -1.98
N GLY A 91 3.86 4.38 -2.24
CA GLY A 91 3.28 3.06 -2.40
C GLY A 91 3.51 2.51 -3.81
N ALA A 92 3.22 1.22 -3.97
CA ALA A 92 3.08 0.60 -5.27
C ALA A 92 2.08 -0.55 -5.16
N SER A 93 1.42 -0.87 -6.26
CA SER A 93 0.48 -1.97 -6.39
C SER A 93 0.92 -2.91 -7.50
N PHE A 94 0.88 -4.21 -7.22
CA PHE A 94 1.28 -5.24 -8.17
C PHE A 94 0.18 -6.30 -8.31
N VAL A 95 0.05 -6.86 -9.51
CA VAL A 95 -0.65 -8.14 -9.72
C VAL A 95 0.38 -9.17 -10.12
N VAL A 96 0.57 -10.17 -9.25
CA VAL A 96 1.52 -11.26 -9.44
C VAL A 96 0.75 -12.53 -9.77
N GLY A 97 1.05 -13.13 -10.93
CA GLY A 97 0.45 -14.38 -11.39
C GLY A 97 1.33 -15.60 -11.06
N PRO A 98 0.91 -16.80 -11.47
CA PRO A 98 1.71 -18.02 -11.32
C PRO A 98 3.12 -17.88 -11.93
N GLY A 99 4.10 -18.59 -11.33
CA GLY A 99 5.48 -18.57 -11.83
C GLY A 99 6.26 -17.28 -11.54
N ALA A 100 5.86 -16.52 -10.51
CA ALA A 100 6.50 -15.26 -10.10
C ALA A 100 6.54 -14.19 -11.20
N LYS A 101 5.54 -14.19 -12.09
CA LYS A 101 5.41 -13.19 -13.15
C LYS A 101 4.55 -12.01 -12.66
N VAL A 102 5.01 -10.79 -12.91
CA VAL A 102 4.24 -9.57 -12.69
C VAL A 102 3.40 -9.27 -13.94
N HIS A 103 2.09 -9.13 -13.78
CA HIS A 103 1.14 -8.84 -14.86
C HIS A 103 0.61 -7.40 -14.83
N TYR A 104 0.83 -6.70 -13.72
CA TYR A 104 0.52 -5.28 -13.54
C TYR A 104 1.42 -4.70 -12.46
N GLU A 105 1.84 -3.46 -12.67
CA GLU A 105 2.54 -2.64 -11.70
C GLU A 105 2.02 -1.20 -11.80
N HIS A 106 1.83 -0.56 -10.65
CA HIS A 106 1.56 0.86 -10.52
C HIS A 106 2.43 1.38 -9.40
N TYR A 107 3.25 2.38 -9.69
CA TYR A 107 4.03 3.08 -8.68
C TYR A 107 3.31 4.40 -8.37
N ASP A 108 3.01 4.63 -7.10
CA ASP A 108 2.31 5.85 -6.70
C ASP A 108 3.23 7.07 -6.98
N GLU A 109 2.75 8.07 -7.71
CA GLU A 109 3.51 9.29 -7.95
C GLU A 109 3.61 10.20 -6.71
N HIS A 110 2.61 10.10 -5.84
CA HIS A 110 2.48 10.84 -4.58
C HIS A 110 1.58 10.08 -3.59
N PRO A 111 1.54 10.41 -2.28
CA PRO A 111 0.83 9.60 -1.27
C PRO A 111 -0.68 9.40 -1.46
N ALA A 112 -1.33 10.24 -2.26
CA ALA A 112 -2.75 10.12 -2.59
C ALA A 112 -3.00 9.50 -3.98
N ASP A 113 -1.93 9.14 -4.70
CA ASP A 113 -2.01 8.44 -5.97
C ASP A 113 -2.07 6.96 -5.65
N HIS A 114 -3.01 6.27 -6.24
CA HIS A 114 -3.25 4.86 -5.99
C HIS A 114 -3.69 4.21 -7.30
N ALA A 115 -3.22 2.99 -7.52
CA ALA A 115 -3.59 2.17 -8.66
C ALA A 115 -5.11 2.14 -8.90
N PRO A 116 -5.58 2.48 -10.12
CA PRO A 116 -7.00 2.42 -10.45
C PRO A 116 -7.55 1.02 -10.29
N LEU A 117 -8.63 0.85 -9.50
CA LEU A 117 -9.24 -0.47 -9.26
C LEU A 117 -9.61 -1.18 -10.57
N ALA A 118 -10.12 -0.45 -11.56
CA ALA A 118 -10.48 -1.03 -12.85
C ALA A 118 -9.31 -1.73 -13.55
N GLU A 119 -8.10 -1.17 -13.46
CA GLU A 119 -6.90 -1.75 -14.07
C GLU A 119 -6.45 -3.01 -13.33
N ILE A 120 -6.51 -2.98 -11.99
CA ILE A 120 -6.22 -4.15 -11.15
C ILE A 120 -7.16 -5.31 -11.50
N PHE A 121 -8.47 -5.04 -11.56
CA PHE A 121 -9.46 -6.07 -11.91
C PHE A 121 -9.25 -6.61 -13.33
N ALA A 122 -8.96 -5.74 -14.30
CA ALA A 122 -8.63 -6.18 -15.66
C ALA A 122 -7.34 -7.01 -15.73
N ALA A 123 -6.34 -6.72 -14.89
CA ALA A 123 -5.14 -7.53 -14.78
C ALA A 123 -5.42 -8.89 -14.13
N LEU A 124 -6.22 -8.94 -13.06
CA LEU A 124 -6.63 -10.19 -12.41
C LEU A 124 -7.40 -11.10 -13.37
N GLU A 125 -8.31 -10.55 -14.17
CA GLU A 125 -9.05 -11.31 -15.17
C GLU A 125 -8.12 -11.89 -16.25
N ARG A 126 -7.13 -11.11 -16.73
CA ARG A 126 -6.13 -11.59 -17.67
C ARG A 126 -5.31 -12.75 -17.09
N VAL A 127 -4.79 -12.60 -15.86
CA VAL A 127 -4.05 -13.66 -15.16
C VAL A 127 -4.88 -14.95 -15.06
N ARG A 128 -6.16 -14.82 -14.68
CA ARG A 128 -7.06 -15.96 -14.54
C ARG A 128 -7.31 -16.69 -15.86
N LEU A 129 -7.35 -15.98 -16.98
CA LEU A 129 -7.53 -16.59 -18.31
C LEU A 129 -6.26 -17.26 -18.84
N GLU A 130 -5.09 -16.83 -18.37
CA GLU A 130 -3.77 -17.36 -18.73
C GLU A 130 -3.33 -18.55 -17.86
N SER A 131 -4.06 -18.86 -16.79
CA SER A 131 -3.77 -19.93 -15.81
C SER A 131 -4.61 -21.18 -16.04
#